data_AF-A0AAW1H737-F1
#
_entry.id   AF-A0AAW1H737-F1
#
_cell.length_a   1.000
_cell.length_b   1.000
_cell.length_c   1.000
_cell.angle_alpha   90.00
_cell.angle_beta   90.00
_cell.angle_gamma   90.00
#
_symmetry.space_group_name_H-M   'P 1'
#
loop_
_entity.id
_entity.type
_entity.pdbx_description
1 polymer ?
#
loop_
_entity_poly.entity_id
_entity_poly.type
_entity_poly.pdbx_seq_one_letter_code
_entity_poly.pdbx_strand_id
1 'polypeptide(L)'
;MLAVICPWIGLVHWLDRAGVENEPRDFAKKIINNAIINFSVEHRKDISKVKKNPYIRWIKIECPHQPFGSKDCGYYVCRYMIETIESRQMFIPEKYFDIVPPSYSQEMIDELREKLISYITAKHQPDDDDDDDLLEL
;
A
#
# COMPACT_ATOMS: atom_id res chain seq x y z
N MET A 1 -2.59 -3.84 -8.91
CA MET A 1 -1.92 -2.56 -8.66
C MET A 1 -2.11 -2.09 -7.21
N LEU A 2 -1.00 -1.76 -6.55
CA LEU A 2 -0.93 -0.97 -5.32
C LEU A 2 -0.24 0.37 -5.66
N ALA A 3 -0.69 1.48 -5.07
CA ALA A 3 -0.02 2.78 -5.18
C ALA A 3 0.45 3.23 -3.79
N VAL A 4 1.73 3.52 -3.66
CA VAL A 4 2.35 4.05 -2.44
C VAL A 4 2.72 5.51 -2.70
N ILE A 5 2.11 6.41 -1.93
CA ILE A 5 2.07 7.84 -2.22
C ILE A 5 2.87 8.58 -1.15
N CYS A 6 3.87 9.36 -1.58
CA CYS A 6 4.54 10.35 -0.74
C CYS A 6 4.13 11.76 -1.20
N PRO A 7 3.06 12.34 -0.60
CA PRO A 7 2.49 13.59 -1.09
C PRO A 7 3.40 14.80 -0.80
N TRP A 8 4.28 14.70 0.21
CA TRP A 8 5.24 15.74 0.58
C TRP A 8 6.22 16.10 -0.53
N ILE A 9 6.59 15.14 -1.39
CA ILE A 9 7.49 15.36 -2.53
C ILE A 9 6.82 15.10 -3.88
N GLY A 10 5.52 14.82 -3.91
CA GLY A 10 4.78 14.54 -5.14
C GLY A 10 5.25 13.26 -5.84
N LEU A 11 5.52 12.20 -5.07
CA LEU A 11 6.02 10.93 -5.59
C LEU A 11 4.98 9.82 -5.42
N VAL A 12 4.76 9.06 -6.48
CA VAL A 12 3.90 7.87 -6.48
C VAL A 12 4.71 6.68 -6.98
N HIS A 13 4.94 5.72 -6.09
CA HIS A 13 5.41 4.39 -6.48
C HIS A 13 4.19 3.54 -6.76
N TRP A 14 4.18 2.81 -7.87
CA TRP A 14 3.13 1.86 -8.15
C TRP A 14 3.71 0.48 -8.44
N LEU A 15 3.04 -0.51 -7.87
CA LEU A 15 3.43 -1.92 -7.92
C LEU A 15 2.30 -2.67 -8.61
N ASP A 16 2.62 -3.49 -9.59
CA ASP A 16 1.61 -4.28 -10.26
C ASP A 16 2.00 -5.73 -10.45
N ARG A 17 1.27 -6.59 -9.75
CA ARG A 17 1.36 -8.05 -9.78
C ARG A 17 1.31 -8.66 -11.18
N ALA A 18 0.73 -7.98 -12.16
CA ALA A 18 0.63 -8.51 -13.51
C ALA A 18 1.93 -8.34 -14.31
N GLY A 19 2.88 -7.53 -13.83
CA GLY A 19 4.20 -7.33 -14.45
C GLY A 19 4.22 -6.59 -15.78
N VAL A 20 3.08 -6.55 -16.49
CA VAL A 20 2.94 -5.90 -17.80
C VAL A 20 3.42 -4.44 -17.77
N GLU A 21 4.03 -3.95 -18.85
CA GLU A 21 4.40 -2.53 -19.03
C GLU A 21 3.18 -1.58 -19.12
N ASN A 22 2.01 -2.02 -18.67
CA ASN A 22 0.81 -1.21 -18.67
C ASN A 22 0.95 -0.06 -17.68
N GLU A 23 0.61 1.14 -18.10
CA GLU A 23 0.50 2.26 -17.18
C GLU A 23 -0.69 2.09 -16.22
N PRO A 24 -0.63 2.70 -15.02
CA PRO A 24 -1.80 2.85 -14.17
C PRO A 24 -2.98 3.46 -14.94
N ARG A 25 -4.19 2.94 -14.72
CA ARG A 25 -5.41 3.45 -15.38
C ARG A 25 -5.55 4.95 -15.18
N ASP A 26 -5.96 5.68 -16.23
CA ASP A 26 -6.10 7.14 -16.23
C ASP A 26 -6.98 7.66 -15.08
N PHE A 27 -8.06 6.95 -14.77
CA PHE A 27 -8.93 7.27 -13.64
C PHE A 27 -8.16 7.30 -12.31
N ALA A 28 -7.32 6.29 -12.05
CA ALA A 28 -6.53 6.22 -10.83
C ALA A 28 -5.46 7.32 -10.79
N LYS A 29 -4.77 7.56 -11.92
CA LYS A 29 -3.80 8.65 -12.06
C LYS A 29 -4.45 10.00 -11.75
N LYS A 30 -5.62 10.27 -12.31
CA LYS A 30 -6.37 11.52 -12.10
C LYS A 30 -6.73 11.74 -10.63
N ILE A 31 -7.29 10.73 -9.96
CA ILE A 31 -7.68 10.83 -8.55
C ILE A 31 -6.46 11.09 -7.66
N ILE A 32 -5.41 10.29 -7.82
CA ILE A 32 -4.20 10.39 -6.98
C ILE A 32 -3.50 11.73 -7.22
N ASN A 33 -3.39 12.17 -8.47
CA ASN A 33 -2.79 13.46 -8.78
C ASN A 33 -3.57 14.62 -8.14
N ASN A 34 -4.90 14.59 -8.22
CA ASN A 34 -5.74 15.61 -7.59
C ASN A 34 -5.59 15.62 -6.07
N ALA A 35 -5.50 14.45 -5.43
CA ALA A 35 -5.28 14.36 -3.99
C ALA A 35 -3.93 14.97 -3.57
N ILE A 36 -2.85 14.70 -4.31
CA ILE A 36 -1.51 15.28 -4.04
C ILE A 36 -1.50 16.80 -4.26
N ILE A 37 -2.19 17.29 -5.29
CA ILE A 37 -2.35 18.72 -5.55
C ILE A 37 -3.05 19.40 -4.37
N ASN A 38 -4.19 18.86 -3.92
CA ASN A 38 -4.95 19.40 -2.80
C ASN A 38 -4.12 19.38 -1.51
N PHE A 39 -3.46 18.25 -1.20
CA PHE A 39 -2.55 18.14 -0.07
C PHE A 39 -1.45 19.20 -0.11
N SER A 40 -0.86 19.45 -1.28
CA SER A 40 0.19 20.46 -1.45
C SER A 40 -0.31 21.87 -1.17
N VAL A 41 -1.53 22.21 -1.61
CA VAL A 41 -2.15 23.52 -1.37
C VAL A 41 -2.38 23.73 0.13
N GLU A 42 -2.83 22.70 0.84
CA GLU A 42 -3.15 22.78 2.27
C GLU A 42 -1.91 22.79 3.17
N HIS A 43 -0.92 21.94 2.85
CA HIS A 43 0.17 21.60 3.78
C HIS A 43 1.57 22.06 3.34
N ARG A 44 1.80 22.40 2.06
CA ARG A 44 3.12 22.84 1.54
C ARG A 44 3.12 24.31 1.12
N LYS A 45 2.74 25.19 2.06
CA LYS A 45 2.65 26.65 1.84
C LYS A 45 4.01 27.34 1.65
N ASP A 46 5.07 26.67 2.08
CA ASP A 46 6.48 27.08 1.95
C ASP A 46 7.00 26.97 0.51
N ILE A 47 6.36 26.16 -0.33
CA ILE A 47 6.64 26.12 -1.76
C ILE A 47 5.95 27.32 -2.40
N SER A 48 6.69 28.44 -2.40
CA SER A 48 6.29 29.81 -2.77
C SER A 48 5.53 29.96 -4.09
N LYS A 49 5.52 28.93 -4.93
CA LYS A 49 4.59 28.76 -6.05
C LYS A 49 4.32 27.27 -6.17
N VAL A 50 3.25 26.75 -5.55
CA VAL A 50 2.63 25.52 -6.07
C VAL A 50 2.27 25.85 -7.51
N LYS A 51 3.12 25.44 -8.46
CA LYS A 51 2.87 25.67 -9.88
C LYS A 51 1.46 25.14 -10.14
N LYS A 52 0.68 25.81 -11.00
CA LYS A 52 -0.63 25.31 -11.47
C LYS A 52 -0.59 23.85 -11.93
N ASN A 53 0.60 23.33 -12.23
CA ASN A 53 0.88 21.91 -12.44
C ASN A 53 2.12 21.51 -11.61
N PRO A 54 1.97 21.05 -10.36
CA PRO A 54 3.10 20.54 -9.60
C PRO A 54 3.63 19.27 -10.29
N TYR A 55 4.96 19.10 -10.36
CA TYR A 55 5.54 17.90 -10.93
C TYR A 55 5.23 16.71 -10.01
N ILE A 56 4.37 15.80 -10.48
CA ILE A 56 4.06 14.54 -9.80
C ILE A 56 4.77 13.42 -10.56
N ARG A 57 5.70 12.75 -9.89
CA ARG A 57 6.47 11.66 -10.48
C ARG A 57 5.80 10.33 -10.18
N TRP A 58 5.54 9.55 -11.23
CA TRP A 58 5.09 8.17 -11.13
C TRP A 58 6.26 7.24 -11.46
N ILE A 59 6.57 6.30 -10.57
CA ILE A 59 7.65 5.32 -10.73
C ILE A 59 7.05 3.91 -10.62
N LYS A 60 7.27 3.09 -11.65
CA LYS A 60 6.96 1.65 -11.57
C LYS A 60 8.04 0.99 -10.73
N ILE A 61 7.63 0.22 -9.73
CA ILE A 61 8.54 -0.61 -8.93
C ILE A 61 8.46 -2.04 -9.42
N GLU A 62 9.61 -2.67 -9.58
CA GLU A 62 9.70 -4.10 -9.87
C GLU A 62 9.30 -4.89 -8.63
N CYS A 63 8.38 -5.85 -8.79
CA CYS A 63 7.79 -6.59 -7.67
C CYS A 63 7.40 -8.01 -8.09
N PRO A 64 7.30 -8.98 -7.16
CA PRO A 64 6.92 -10.35 -7.48
C PRO A 64 5.62 -10.44 -8.28
N HIS A 65 5.64 -11.20 -9.37
CA HIS A 65 4.54 -11.31 -10.30
C HIS A 65 3.61 -12.47 -9.94
N GLN A 66 2.32 -12.23 -10.10
CA GLN A 66 1.31 -13.26 -9.92
C GLN A 66 1.17 -14.09 -11.21
N PRO A 67 1.17 -15.43 -11.11
CA PRO A 67 0.92 -16.29 -12.26
C PRO A 67 -0.42 -16.00 -12.93
N PHE A 68 -0.43 -16.00 -14.26
CA PHE A 68 -1.64 -15.74 -15.05
C PHE A 68 -2.77 -16.71 -14.67
N GLY A 69 -3.98 -16.19 -14.48
CA GLY A 69 -5.17 -16.98 -14.14
C GLY A 69 -5.35 -17.32 -12.65
N SER A 70 -4.36 -17.08 -11.79
CA SER A 70 -4.51 -17.29 -10.34
C SER A 70 -5.40 -16.21 -9.68
N LYS A 71 -5.97 -16.53 -8.51
CA LYS A 71 -6.94 -15.69 -7.78
C LYS A 71 -6.35 -14.97 -6.57
N ASP A 72 -5.03 -14.96 -6.44
CA ASP A 72 -4.29 -14.46 -5.28
C ASP A 72 -3.98 -12.96 -5.30
N CYS A 73 -4.69 -12.17 -6.10
CA CYS A 73 -4.34 -10.77 -6.32
C CYS A 73 -4.37 -9.91 -5.06
N GLY A 74 -5.32 -10.21 -4.15
CA GLY A 74 -5.39 -9.59 -2.84
C GLY A 74 -4.17 -9.89 -1.98
N TYR A 75 -3.68 -11.14 -1.99
CA TYR A 75 -2.51 -11.55 -1.20
C TYR A 75 -1.23 -10.88 -1.66
N TYR A 76 -1.03 -10.72 -2.97
CA TYR A 76 0.09 -9.96 -3.52
C TYR A 76 0.06 -8.51 -3.04
N VAL A 77 -1.10 -7.85 -3.14
CA VAL A 77 -1.26 -6.46 -2.68
C VAL A 77 -1.02 -6.35 -1.17
N CYS A 78 -1.56 -7.27 -0.37
CA CYS A 78 -1.35 -7.31 1.07
C CYS A 78 0.12 -7.48 1.43
N ARG A 79 0.81 -8.42 0.80
CA ARG A 79 2.23 -8.65 1.06
C ARG A 79 3.09 -7.45 0.64
N TYR A 80 2.79 -6.82 -0.50
CA TYR A 80 3.44 -5.56 -0.87
C TYR A 80 3.27 -4.48 0.20
N MET A 81 2.08 -4.32 0.77
CA MET A 81 1.84 -3.33 1.83
C MET A 81 2.62 -3.65 3.10
N ILE A 82 2.62 -4.90 3.55
CA ILE A 82 3.36 -5.35 4.73
C ILE A 82 4.85 -5.10 4.53
N GLU A 83 5.42 -5.61 3.44
CA GLU A 83 6.84 -5.45 3.12
C GLU A 83 7.18 -3.97 2.97
N THR A 84 6.30 -3.14 2.38
CA THR A 84 6.43 -1.66 2.30
C THR A 84 6.59 -1.01 3.69
N ILE A 85 5.72 -1.37 4.63
CA ILE A 85 5.69 -0.80 5.97
C ILE A 85 6.89 -1.30 6.80
N GLU A 86 7.22 -2.58 6.69
CA GLU A 86 8.28 -3.22 7.47
C GLU A 86 9.68 -2.70 7.15
N SER A 87 9.94 -2.19 5.94
CA SER A 87 11.25 -1.57 5.65
C SER A 87 11.53 -0.32 6.48
N ARG A 88 10.48 0.32 7.01
CA ARG A 88 10.55 1.60 7.75
C ARG A 88 11.29 2.70 6.99
N GLN A 89 11.27 2.64 5.65
CA GLN A 89 11.90 3.66 4.81
C GLN A 89 10.87 4.72 4.38
N MET A 90 11.30 5.98 4.33
CA MET A 90 10.46 7.08 3.82
C MET A 90 10.25 7.01 2.29
N PHE A 91 11.09 6.25 1.58
CA PHE A 91 11.02 6.05 0.14
C PHE A 91 11.10 4.55 -0.16
N ILE A 92 10.53 4.14 -1.30
CA ILE A 92 10.68 2.77 -1.82
C ILE A 92 11.90 2.78 -2.76
N PRO A 93 13.03 2.14 -2.40
CA PRO A 93 14.11 1.85 -3.33
C PRO A 93 13.63 1.18 -4.61
N GLU A 94 14.31 1.41 -5.74
CA GLU A 94 13.95 0.73 -7.00
C GLU A 94 14.11 -0.80 -6.92
N LYS A 95 15.05 -1.28 -6.10
CA LYS A 95 15.27 -2.72 -5.79
C LYS A 95 14.69 -3.08 -4.42
N TYR A 96 13.40 -2.84 -4.26
CA TYR A 96 12.71 -3.00 -2.99
C TYR A 96 12.43 -4.45 -2.61
N PHE A 97 11.97 -5.22 -3.60
CA PHE A 97 11.67 -6.63 -3.44
C PHE A 97 12.84 -7.43 -3.99
N ASP A 98 13.21 -8.48 -3.26
CA ASP A 98 14.03 -9.52 -3.88
C ASP A 98 13.14 -10.23 -4.91
N ILE A 99 13.38 -9.97 -6.18
CA ILE A 99 12.62 -10.53 -7.31
C ILE A 99 13.01 -11.98 -7.61
N VAL A 100 13.83 -12.59 -6.75
CA VAL A 100 14.20 -13.99 -6.82
C VAL A 100 13.64 -14.70 -5.59
N PRO A 101 12.60 -15.54 -5.73
CA PRO A 101 11.91 -15.94 -6.97
C PRO A 101 10.99 -14.85 -7.55
N PRO A 102 10.66 -14.89 -8.86
CA PRO A 102 9.90 -13.85 -9.56
C PRO A 102 8.41 -13.78 -9.17
N SER A 103 8.01 -14.56 -8.17
CA SER A 103 6.64 -14.78 -7.74
C SER A 103 6.66 -15.27 -6.30
N TYR A 104 5.64 -14.94 -5.51
CA TYR A 104 5.53 -15.48 -4.15
C TYR A 104 5.20 -16.98 -4.20
N SER A 105 5.85 -17.76 -3.34
CA SER A 105 5.56 -19.19 -3.21
C SER A 105 4.17 -19.41 -2.59
N GLN A 106 3.63 -20.61 -2.77
CA GLN A 106 2.36 -20.99 -2.14
C GLN A 106 2.44 -20.91 -0.61
N GLU A 107 3.58 -21.31 -0.02
CA GLU A 107 3.85 -21.19 1.41
C GLU A 107 3.77 -19.73 1.91
N MET A 108 4.35 -18.78 1.18
CA MET A 108 4.28 -17.35 1.54
C MET A 108 2.85 -16.79 1.48
N ILE A 109 2.02 -17.34 0.59
CA ILE A 109 0.61 -17.00 0.46
C ILE A 109 -0.17 -17.61 1.63
N ASP A 110 0.09 -18.88 1.97
CA ASP A 110 -0.59 -19.59 3.05
C ASP A 110 -0.24 -18.99 4.43
N GLU A 111 1.01 -18.61 4.65
CA GLU A 111 1.45 -17.84 5.83
C GLU A 111 0.60 -16.57 6.01
N LEU A 112 0.33 -15.85 4.92
CA LEU A 112 -0.49 -14.63 4.96
C LEU A 112 -1.97 -14.93 5.21
N ARG A 113 -2.48 -16.06 4.72
CA ARG A 113 -3.84 -16.54 5.00
C ARG A 113 -4.01 -16.87 6.47
N GLU A 114 -3.06 -17.60 7.04
CA GLU A 114 -3.05 -17.95 8.46
C GLU A 114 -2.97 -16.71 9.35
N LYS A 115 -2.09 -15.76 9.01
CA LYS A 115 -2.01 -14.46 9.70
C LYS A 115 -3.33 -13.70 9.65
N LEU A 116 -3.99 -13.66 8.49
CA LEU A 116 -5.29 -12.99 8.36
C LEU A 116 -6.38 -13.68 9.18
N ILE A 117 -6.45 -15.02 9.13
CA ILE A 117 -7.40 -15.81 9.94
C ILE A 117 -7.16 -15.50 11.42
N SER A 118 -5.92 -15.62 11.89
CA SER A 118 -5.56 -15.35 13.28
C SER A 118 -5.92 -13.93 13.71
N TYR A 119 -5.67 -12.92 12.87
CA TYR A 119 -6.03 -11.53 13.19
C TYR A 119 -7.54 -11.34 13.33
N ILE A 120 -8.33 -11.97 12.46
CA ILE A 120 -9.80 -11.87 12.49
C ILE A 120 -10.38 -12.63 13.70
N THR A 121 -9.88 -13.83 13.98
CA THR A 121 -10.41 -14.67 15.07
C THR A 121 -9.94 -14.21 16.45
N ALA A 122 -8.75 -13.62 16.57
CA ALA A 122 -8.28 -13.03 17.83
C ALA A 122 -9.15 -11.87 18.30
N LYS A 123 -9.81 -11.15 17.39
CA LYS A 123 -10.76 -10.07 17.70
C LYS A 123 -12.14 -10.55 18.14
N HIS A 124 -12.37 -11.86 18.21
CA HIS A 124 -13.66 -12.49 18.58
C HIS A 124 -13.66 -13.10 19.98
N GLN A 125 -12.63 -12.88 20.81
CA GLN A 125 -12.81 -13.06 22.25
C GLN A 125 -13.71 -11.91 22.71
N PRO A 126 -14.96 -12.16 23.15
CA PRO A 126 -15.65 -11.15 23.93
C PRO A 126 -14.76 -10.84 25.12
N ASP A 127 -14.52 -9.55 25.35
CA ASP A 127 -14.00 -9.12 26.64
C ASP A 127 -15.03 -9.60 27.68
N ASP A 128 -14.73 -10.71 28.35
CA ASP A 128 -15.35 -11.08 29.62
C ASP A 128 -14.86 -10.06 30.66
N ASP A 129 -15.24 -8.79 30.47
CA ASP A 129 -15.24 -7.74 31.49
C ASP A 129 -16.71 -7.50 31.89
N ASP A 130 -17.36 -8.58 32.34
CA ASP A 130 -18.28 -8.46 33.46
C ASP A 130 -17.39 -8.19 34.69
N ASP A 131 -17.22 -6.93 35.07
CA ASP A 131 -17.17 -6.54 36.49
C ASP A 131 -17.16 -5.02 36.63
N ASP A 132 -18.18 -4.55 37.35
CA ASP A 132 -18.19 -3.39 38.24
C ASP A 132 -17.59 -2.07 37.75
N ASP A 133 -18.48 -1.14 37.40
CA ASP A 133 -18.50 0.11 38.15
C ASP A 133 -19.91 0.70 38.20
N LEU A 134 -20.50 0.57 39.39
CA LEU A 134 -21.59 1.40 39.88
C LEU A 134 -21.29 2.87 39.59
N LEU A 135 -22.15 3.55 38.84
CA LEU A 135 -22.31 4.99 38.96
C LEU A 135 -23.59 5.26 39.76
N GLU A 136 -23.45 5.17 41.09
CA GLU A 136 -24.17 6.06 42.00
C GLU A 136 -23.50 7.44 41.94
N LEU A 137 -24.17 8.41 41.30
CA LEU A 137 -24.50 9.76 41.83
C LEU A 137 -25.11 10.64 40.73
#